data_AF-A0A925M223-F1
#
_entry.id   AF-A0A925M223-F1
#
_cell.length_a   1.000
_cell.length_b   1.000
_cell.length_c   1.000
_cell.angle_alpha   90.00
_cell.angle_beta   90.00
_cell.angle_gamma   90.00
#
_symmetry.space_group_name_H-M   'P 1'
#
loop_
_entity.id
_entity.type
_entity.pdbx_description
1 polymer ?
#
loop_
_entity_poly.entity_id
_entity_poly.type
_entity_poly.pdbx_seq_one_letter_code
_entity_poly.pdbx_strand_id
1 'polypeptide(L)'
;LSPTCRLSNTLSTVDLATDLSAQNFLMLQQRRLSEKLKERLGYLSVYYKRNPRNFFRYMSLEQRQETLELLSNEYREIVLHYFGEDDTLNQRIDEFVNAAFFADIATSQVVEIHMDLMDEFAKQLKLEGRSDDILLDYRLTLIDTIAHLCEMYRRSVPREA
;
A
#
# COMPACT_ATOMS: atom_id res chain seq x y z
N LEU A 1 18.50 14.86 -55.59
CA LEU A 1 17.94 13.62 -55.02
C LEU A 1 17.95 13.77 -53.50
N SER A 2 16.79 14.01 -52.90
CA SER A 2 16.57 14.04 -51.45
C SER A 2 16.61 12.61 -50.87
N PRO A 3 16.67 12.46 -49.54
CA PRO A 3 15.40 12.23 -48.86
C PRO A 3 15.22 13.07 -47.60
N THR A 4 14.03 13.65 -47.51
CA THR A 4 13.48 14.34 -46.35
C THR A 4 12.93 13.28 -45.40
N CYS A 5 13.54 13.10 -44.22
CA CYS A 5 12.94 12.30 -43.16
C CYS A 5 11.70 13.01 -42.63
N ARG A 6 10.52 12.42 -42.89
CA ARG A 6 9.27 12.78 -42.22
C ARG A 6 9.25 12.10 -40.85
N LEU A 7 9.33 12.88 -39.78
CA LEU A 7 8.91 12.44 -38.45
C LEU A 7 7.39 12.35 -38.43
N SER A 8 6.86 11.13 -38.58
CA SER A 8 5.46 10.83 -38.32
C SER A 8 5.23 10.83 -36.81
N ASN A 9 4.93 12.00 -36.25
CA ASN A 9 4.47 12.14 -34.88
C ASN A 9 2.95 11.93 -34.86
N THR A 10 2.52 10.68 -34.97
CA THR A 10 1.13 10.28 -34.69
C THR A 10 1.12 9.60 -33.32
N LEU A 11 1.11 10.41 -32.26
CA LEU A 11 0.60 9.93 -30.97
C LEU A 11 -0.88 9.61 -31.20
N SER A 12 -1.23 8.33 -31.09
CA SER A 12 -2.59 7.83 -31.29
C SER A 12 -3.53 8.53 -30.31
N THR A 13 -4.60 9.13 -30.81
CA THR A 13 -5.64 9.80 -29.97
C THR A 13 -6.26 8.86 -28.94
N VAL A 14 -6.19 7.54 -29.18
CA VAL A 14 -6.62 6.48 -28.27
C VAL A 14 -5.71 6.36 -27.04
N ASP A 15 -4.38 6.49 -27.20
CA ASP A 15 -3.45 6.44 -26.06
C ASP A 15 -3.64 7.65 -25.15
N LEU A 16 -3.86 8.83 -25.75
CA LEU A 16 -4.08 10.06 -24.99
C LEU A 16 -5.40 10.02 -24.20
N ALA A 17 -6.46 9.46 -24.79
CA ALA A 17 -7.75 9.30 -24.11
C ALA A 17 -7.70 8.27 -22.97
N THR A 18 -6.90 7.21 -23.14
CA THR A 18 -6.70 6.17 -22.12
C THR A 18 -5.85 6.69 -20.97
N ASP A 19 -4.80 7.46 -21.25
CA ASP A 19 -3.98 8.11 -20.22
C ASP A 19 -4.79 9.15 -19.42
N LEU A 20 -5.60 9.98 -20.10
CA LEU A 20 -6.51 10.91 -19.42
C LEU A 20 -7.51 10.19 -18.50
N SER A 21 -8.05 9.04 -18.93
CA SER A 21 -9.03 8.30 -18.12
C SER A 21 -8.37 7.65 -16.90
N ALA A 22 -7.16 7.11 -17.04
CA ALA A 22 -6.35 6.58 -15.94
C ALA A 22 -5.98 7.67 -14.92
N GLN A 23 -5.53 8.84 -15.39
CA GLN A 23 -5.24 9.99 -14.52
C GLN A 23 -6.47 10.47 -13.74
N ASN A 24 -7.63 10.54 -14.40
CA ASN A 24 -8.89 10.90 -13.74
C ASN A 24 -9.31 9.85 -12.70
N PHE A 25 -9.13 8.56 -12.99
CA PHE A 25 -9.37 7.48 -12.03
C PHE A 25 -8.47 7.62 -10.79
N LEU A 26 -7.17 7.86 -10.97
CA LEU A 26 -6.24 8.04 -9.86
C LEU A 26 -6.56 9.26 -9.00
N MET A 27 -6.92 10.39 -9.61
CA MET A 27 -7.38 11.56 -8.87
C MET A 27 -8.63 11.25 -8.03
N LEU A 28 -9.57 10.47 -8.58
CA LEU A 28 -10.76 10.04 -7.84
C LEU A 28 -10.38 9.14 -6.66
N GLN A 29 -9.48 8.19 -6.86
CA GLN A 29 -9.02 7.29 -5.79
C GLN A 29 -8.28 8.05 -4.68
N GLN A 30 -7.46 9.05 -5.03
CA GLN A 30 -6.82 9.93 -4.04
C GLN A 30 -7.84 10.69 -3.18
N ARG A 31 -8.91 11.22 -3.79
CA ARG A 31 -9.98 11.91 -3.05
C ARG A 31 -10.73 10.95 -2.13
N ARG A 32 -11.12 9.78 -2.65
CA ARG A 32 -11.77 8.72 -1.87
C ARG A 32 -10.92 8.29 -0.68
N LEU A 33 -9.62 8.07 -0.89
CA LEU A 33 -8.69 7.77 0.18
C LEU A 33 -8.65 8.90 1.22
N SER A 34 -8.57 10.17 0.79
CA SER A 34 -8.59 11.29 1.73
C SER A 34 -9.88 11.34 2.56
N GLU A 35 -11.03 11.05 1.98
CA GLU A 35 -12.32 11.01 2.68
C GLU A 35 -12.38 9.84 3.67
N LYS A 36 -11.99 8.64 3.21
CA LYS A 36 -11.85 7.44 4.04
C LYS A 36 -10.96 7.69 5.25
N LEU A 37 -9.79 8.30 5.07
CA LEU A 37 -8.87 8.58 6.17
C LEU A 37 -9.45 9.58 7.17
N LYS A 38 -10.17 10.61 6.70
CA LYS A 38 -10.86 11.56 7.60
C LYS A 38 -11.91 10.86 8.45
N GLU A 39 -12.67 9.95 7.86
CA GLU A 39 -13.70 9.18 8.57
C GLU A 39 -13.09 8.20 9.59
N ARG A 40 -12.16 7.35 9.15
CA ARG A 40 -11.62 6.23 9.96
C ARG A 40 -10.60 6.67 11.00
N LEU A 41 -9.81 7.71 10.74
CA LEU A 41 -8.79 8.18 11.67
C LEU A 41 -9.32 9.24 12.65
N GLY A 42 -10.50 9.81 12.39
CA GLY A 42 -11.06 10.93 13.15
C GLY A 42 -11.65 10.61 14.54
N TYR A 43 -12.10 9.37 14.79
CA TYR A 43 -13.02 9.08 15.92
C TYR A 43 -12.60 8.00 16.94
N LEU A 44 -11.43 7.38 16.83
CA LEU A 44 -11.06 6.27 17.72
C LEU A 44 -10.22 6.73 18.93
N SER A 45 -10.84 6.72 20.11
CA SER A 45 -10.23 7.05 21.41
C SER A 45 -9.91 5.79 22.22
N VAL A 46 -9.14 4.86 21.66
CA VAL A 46 -8.70 3.64 22.37
C VAL A 46 -7.19 3.69 22.57
N TYR A 47 -6.76 3.68 23.82
CA TYR A 47 -5.36 3.54 24.21
C TYR A 47 -4.96 2.07 24.21
N TYR A 48 -3.88 1.73 23.52
CA TYR A 48 -3.38 0.35 23.45
C TYR A 48 -2.17 0.16 24.36
N LYS A 49 -2.31 -0.68 25.39
CA LYS A 49 -1.18 -1.15 26.20
C LYS A 49 -0.50 -2.31 25.48
N ARG A 50 0.66 -2.05 24.87
CA ARG A 50 1.48 -3.07 24.19
C ARG A 50 2.33 -3.85 25.19
N ASN A 51 2.64 -5.11 24.86
CA ASN A 51 3.56 -5.95 25.63
C ASN A 51 4.94 -5.94 24.94
N PRO A 52 5.99 -5.35 25.56
CA PRO A 52 7.30 -5.30 24.96
C PRO A 52 7.90 -6.66 24.60
N ARG A 53 7.52 -7.74 25.29
CA ARG A 53 8.02 -9.09 24.99
C ARG A 53 7.63 -9.58 23.59
N ASN A 54 6.56 -9.02 23.03
CA ASN A 54 6.07 -9.38 21.70
C ASN A 54 6.65 -8.48 20.61
N PHE A 55 7.59 -7.58 20.94
CA PHE A 55 8.18 -6.72 19.91
C PHE A 55 9.16 -7.51 19.06
N PHE A 56 9.15 -7.21 17.78
CA PHE A 56 9.97 -7.83 16.75
C PHE A 56 11.45 -7.91 17.14
N ARG A 57 11.98 -6.84 17.77
CA ARG A 57 13.37 -6.77 18.24
C ARG A 57 13.74 -7.78 19.35
N TYR A 58 12.76 -8.32 20.08
CA TYR A 58 12.99 -9.31 21.13
C TYR A 58 12.60 -10.75 20.74
N MET A 59 11.99 -10.93 19.56
CA MET A 59 11.66 -12.24 19.02
C MET A 59 12.92 -13.02 18.60
N SER A 60 12.82 -14.35 18.61
CA SER A 60 13.83 -15.23 18.00
C SER A 60 13.89 -15.04 16.48
N LEU A 61 14.94 -15.55 15.82
CA LEU A 61 15.06 -15.46 14.37
C LEU A 61 13.88 -16.14 13.64
N GLU A 62 13.46 -17.30 14.13
CA GLU A 62 12.31 -18.05 13.59
C GLU A 62 11.00 -17.25 13.72
N GLN A 63 10.71 -16.72 14.91
CA GLN A 63 9.52 -15.91 15.14
C GLN A 63 9.50 -14.62 14.30
N ARG A 64 10.66 -13.99 14.08
CA ARG A 64 10.77 -12.84 13.20
C ARG A 64 10.43 -13.21 11.76
N GLN A 65 10.95 -14.33 11.28
CA GLN A 65 10.68 -14.81 9.93
C GLN A 65 9.18 -15.11 9.75
N GLU A 66 8.58 -15.85 10.69
CA GLU A 66 7.13 -16.12 10.68
C GLU A 66 6.30 -14.83 10.68
N THR A 67 6.70 -13.85 11.50
CA THR A 67 6.00 -12.55 11.57
C THR A 67 6.10 -11.78 10.25
N LEU A 68 7.27 -11.76 9.61
CA LEU A 68 7.45 -11.09 8.32
C LEU A 68 6.68 -11.80 7.20
N GLU A 69 6.66 -13.14 7.21
CA GLU A 69 5.88 -13.92 6.24
C GLU A 69 4.38 -13.68 6.39
N LEU A 70 3.87 -13.68 7.63
CA LEU A 70 2.49 -13.33 7.92
C LEU A 70 2.13 -11.94 7.37
N LEU A 71 2.92 -10.93 7.74
CA LEU A 71 2.69 -9.55 7.30
C LEU A 71 2.78 -9.41 5.77
N SER A 72 3.72 -10.10 5.14
CA SER A 72 3.86 -10.07 3.68
C SER A 72 2.65 -10.70 2.97
N ASN A 73 2.12 -11.81 3.51
CA ASN A 73 0.93 -12.46 2.98
C ASN A 73 -0.33 -11.58 3.17
N GLU A 74 -0.53 -11.02 4.36
CA GLU A 74 -1.64 -10.10 4.61
C GLU A 74 -1.55 -8.85 3.74
N TYR A 75 -0.36 -8.29 3.57
CA TYR A 75 -0.14 -7.13 2.71
C TYR A 75 -0.43 -7.45 1.24
N ARG A 76 -0.04 -8.64 0.75
CA ARG A 76 -0.37 -9.12 -0.59
C ARG A 76 -1.87 -9.16 -0.81
N GLU A 77 -2.63 -9.68 0.14
CA GLU A 77 -4.09 -9.71 0.05
C GLU A 77 -4.70 -8.31 -0.02
N ILE A 78 -4.20 -7.36 0.78
CA ILE A 78 -4.63 -5.95 0.71
C ILE A 78 -4.39 -5.39 -0.68
N VAL A 79 -3.20 -5.58 -1.24
CA VAL A 79 -2.82 -5.05 -2.56
C VAL A 79 -3.71 -5.63 -3.66
N LEU A 80 -3.93 -6.95 -3.66
CA LEU A 80 -4.75 -7.62 -4.68
C LEU A 80 -6.22 -7.16 -4.68
N HIS A 81 -6.76 -6.80 -3.52
CA HIS A 81 -8.16 -6.37 -3.38
C HIS A 81 -8.33 -4.84 -3.39
N TYR A 82 -7.25 -4.06 -3.38
CA TYR A 82 -7.30 -2.62 -3.09
C TYR A 82 -8.17 -1.81 -4.06
N PHE A 83 -8.06 -2.09 -5.36
CA PHE A 83 -8.82 -1.40 -6.40
C PHE A 83 -10.10 -2.15 -6.81
N GLY A 84 -10.39 -3.29 -6.16
CA GLY A 84 -11.61 -4.06 -6.36
C GLY A 84 -12.78 -3.53 -5.55
N GLU A 85 -13.97 -4.05 -5.85
CA GLU A 85 -15.15 -3.87 -5.01
C GLU A 85 -15.11 -4.93 -3.88
N ASP A 86 -14.34 -4.66 -2.83
CA ASP A 86 -14.20 -5.54 -1.67
C ASP A 86 -14.57 -4.83 -0.36
N ASP A 87 -15.71 -5.24 0.20
CA ASP A 87 -16.21 -4.75 1.50
C ASP A 87 -15.30 -5.14 2.68
N THR A 88 -14.43 -6.14 2.49
CA THR A 88 -13.50 -6.65 3.52
C THR A 88 -12.15 -5.94 3.54
N LEU A 89 -11.87 -5.06 2.56
CA LEU A 89 -10.57 -4.39 2.44
C LEU A 89 -10.17 -3.63 3.71
N ASN A 90 -11.10 -2.89 4.30
CA ASN A 90 -10.86 -2.12 5.51
C ASN A 90 -10.49 -2.99 6.70
N GLN A 91 -11.14 -4.15 6.82
CA GLN A 91 -10.86 -5.13 7.86
C GLN A 91 -9.47 -5.75 7.69
N ARG A 92 -9.08 -6.09 6.45
CA ARG A 92 -7.73 -6.60 6.13
C ARG A 92 -6.64 -5.59 6.48
N ILE A 93 -6.88 -4.30 6.16
CA ILE A 93 -5.96 -3.22 6.55
C ILE A 93 -5.84 -3.14 8.07
N ASP A 94 -6.95 -3.25 8.81
CA ASP A 94 -6.93 -3.19 10.27
C ASP A 94 -6.20 -4.40 10.87
N GLU A 95 -6.40 -5.60 10.34
CA GLU A 95 -5.70 -6.82 10.76
C GLU A 95 -4.18 -6.69 10.59
N PHE A 96 -3.75 -6.31 9.39
CA PHE A 96 -2.34 -6.04 9.09
C PHE A 96 -1.75 -4.97 10.01
N VAL A 97 -2.45 -3.85 10.17
CA VAL A 97 -1.97 -2.73 11.00
C VAL A 97 -1.89 -3.13 12.47
N ASN A 98 -2.85 -3.91 12.96
CA ASN A 98 -2.83 -4.42 14.33
C ASN A 98 -1.63 -5.35 14.54
N ALA A 99 -1.42 -6.32 13.65
CA ALA A 99 -0.29 -7.23 13.72
C ALA A 99 1.05 -6.47 13.72
N ALA A 100 1.23 -5.53 12.79
CA ALA A 100 2.41 -4.69 12.69
C ALA A 100 2.62 -3.82 13.95
N PHE A 101 1.56 -3.21 14.47
CA PHE A 101 1.62 -2.33 15.63
C PHE A 101 1.98 -3.07 16.93
N PHE A 102 1.37 -4.23 17.17
CA PHE A 102 1.66 -5.04 18.36
C PHE A 102 3.06 -5.66 18.33
N ALA A 103 3.57 -5.95 17.13
CA ALA A 103 4.95 -6.37 16.93
C ALA A 103 5.98 -5.21 16.94
N ASP A 104 5.55 -3.94 17.08
CA ASP A 104 6.44 -2.76 17.04
C ASP A 104 7.24 -2.66 15.73
N ILE A 105 6.60 -3.00 14.61
CA ILE A 105 7.17 -2.93 13.26
C ILE A 105 7.33 -1.48 12.83
N ALA A 106 8.53 -1.13 12.35
CA ALA A 106 8.80 0.22 11.87
C ALA A 106 8.11 0.47 10.51
N THR A 107 7.71 1.72 10.25
CA THR A 107 7.15 2.11 8.95
C THR A 107 8.08 1.75 7.79
N SER A 108 9.41 1.82 7.99
CA SER A 108 10.39 1.39 6.97
C SER A 108 10.25 -0.08 6.59
N GLN A 109 9.93 -0.97 7.53
CA GLN A 109 9.73 -2.39 7.26
C GLN A 109 8.44 -2.65 6.45
N VAL A 110 7.40 -1.83 6.66
CA VAL A 110 6.18 -1.88 5.82
C VAL A 110 6.50 -1.45 4.39
N VAL A 111 7.37 -0.45 4.21
CA VAL A 111 7.85 -0.04 2.88
C VAL A 111 8.68 -1.16 2.24
N GLU A 112 9.54 -1.83 2.98
CA GLU A 112 10.32 -2.98 2.50
C GLU A 112 9.39 -4.10 1.99
N ILE A 113 8.41 -4.52 2.79
CA ILE A 113 7.39 -5.52 2.38
C ILE A 113 6.69 -5.11 1.09
N HIS A 114 6.30 -3.83 0.97
CA HIS A 114 5.67 -3.33 -0.24
C HIS A 114 6.60 -3.37 -1.45
N MET A 115 7.87 -2.95 -1.30
CA MET A 115 8.86 -2.98 -2.40
C MET A 115 9.15 -4.40 -2.87
N ASP A 116 9.35 -5.34 -1.94
CA ASP A 116 9.59 -6.74 -2.28
C ASP A 116 8.40 -7.33 -3.06
N LEU A 117 7.17 -7.01 -2.65
CA LEU A 117 5.97 -7.45 -3.36
C LEU A 117 5.82 -6.79 -4.74
N MET A 118 6.12 -5.50 -4.87
CA MET A 118 6.11 -4.83 -6.18
C MET A 118 7.14 -5.44 -7.13
N ASP A 119 8.32 -5.80 -6.64
CA ASP A 119 9.35 -6.50 -7.42
C ASP A 119 8.89 -7.89 -7.88
N GLU A 120 8.17 -8.64 -7.03
CA GLU A 120 7.54 -9.91 -7.40
C GLU A 120 6.51 -9.73 -8.52
N PHE A 121 5.59 -8.77 -8.37
CA PHE A 121 4.58 -8.50 -9.39
C PHE A 121 5.19 -7.99 -10.69
N ALA A 122 6.22 -7.14 -10.64
CA ALA A 122 6.91 -6.66 -11.83
C ALA A 122 7.55 -7.82 -12.62
N LYS A 123 8.16 -8.79 -11.91
CA LYS A 123 8.70 -10.00 -12.54
C LYS A 123 7.59 -10.82 -13.21
N GLN A 124 6.46 -11.03 -12.53
CA GLN A 124 5.33 -11.79 -13.07
C GLN A 124 4.72 -11.10 -14.31
N LEU A 125 4.45 -9.79 -14.25
CA LEU A 125 3.90 -9.02 -15.37
C LEU A 125 4.81 -9.05 -16.60
N LYS A 126 6.14 -8.97 -16.39
CA LYS A 126 7.12 -9.10 -17.48
C LYS A 126 7.10 -10.48 -18.14
N LEU A 127 6.93 -11.54 -17.37
CA LEU A 127 6.77 -12.90 -17.91
C LEU A 127 5.45 -13.06 -18.68
N GLU A 128 4.40 -12.36 -18.28
CA GLU A 128 3.11 -12.31 -18.97
C GLU A 128 3.08 -11.36 -20.18
N GLY A 129 4.14 -10.58 -20.41
CA GLY A 129 4.21 -9.57 -21.47
C GLY A 129 3.33 -8.34 -21.22
N ARG A 130 3.01 -8.04 -19.95
CA ARG A 130 2.21 -6.89 -19.52
C ARG A 130 3.11 -5.74 -19.02
N SER A 131 2.60 -4.51 -19.10
CA SER A 131 3.29 -3.35 -18.50
C SER A 131 3.24 -3.43 -16.96
N ASP A 132 4.31 -3.01 -16.32
CA ASP A 132 4.42 -2.85 -14.86
C ASP A 132 4.03 -1.43 -14.38
N ASP A 133 3.56 -0.55 -15.27
CA ASP A 133 3.13 0.82 -14.91
C ASP A 133 2.01 0.84 -13.87
N ILE A 134 1.12 -0.16 -13.89
CA ILE A 134 0.02 -0.30 -12.92
C ILE A 134 0.52 -0.42 -11.47
N LEU A 135 1.77 -0.84 -11.26
CA LEU A 135 2.34 -0.96 -9.92
C LEU A 135 2.50 0.39 -9.22
N LEU A 136 2.56 1.49 -10.00
CA LEU A 136 2.61 2.84 -9.45
C LEU A 136 1.33 3.19 -8.69
N ASP A 137 0.20 2.61 -9.06
CA ASP A 137 -1.10 2.88 -8.44
C ASP A 137 -1.16 2.34 -7.00
N TYR A 138 -0.47 1.21 -6.74
CA TYR A 138 -0.37 0.61 -5.40
C TYR A 138 0.41 1.47 -4.39
N ARG A 139 0.99 2.60 -4.81
CA ARG A 139 1.45 3.64 -3.88
C ARG A 139 0.31 4.17 -3.01
N LEU A 140 -0.92 4.21 -3.52
CA LEU A 140 -2.10 4.57 -2.72
C LEU A 140 -2.35 3.54 -1.63
N THR A 141 -2.22 2.25 -1.93
CA THR A 141 -2.30 1.17 -0.94
C THR A 141 -1.26 1.33 0.16
N LEU A 142 -0.01 1.63 -0.20
CA LEU A 142 1.05 1.90 0.78
C LEU A 142 0.73 3.10 1.68
N ILE A 143 0.27 4.21 1.09
CA ILE A 143 -0.12 5.42 1.83
C ILE A 143 -1.24 5.11 2.82
N ASP A 144 -2.27 4.38 2.39
CA ASP A 144 -3.42 4.01 3.21
C ASP A 144 -2.99 3.17 4.43
N THR A 145 -2.23 2.10 4.20
CA THR A 145 -1.74 1.22 5.26
C THR A 145 -0.81 1.94 6.23
N ILE A 146 0.14 2.75 5.73
CA ILE A 146 1.03 3.54 6.59
C ILE A 146 0.25 4.58 7.40
N ALA A 147 -0.74 5.24 6.80
CA ALA A 147 -1.56 6.23 7.52
C ALA A 147 -2.28 5.60 8.72
N HIS A 148 -2.85 4.41 8.55
CA HIS A 148 -3.48 3.66 9.63
C HIS A 148 -2.47 3.24 10.71
N LEU A 149 -1.29 2.76 10.33
CA LEU A 149 -0.23 2.41 11.28
C LEU A 149 0.31 3.62 12.05
N CYS A 150 0.54 4.74 11.36
CA CYS A 150 0.97 5.99 11.98
C CYS A 150 -0.07 6.52 12.97
N GLU A 151 -1.36 6.41 12.65
CA GLU A 151 -2.44 6.79 13.55
C GLU A 151 -2.44 5.91 14.82
N MET A 152 -2.21 4.61 14.67
CA MET A 152 -2.03 3.70 15.81
C MET A 152 -0.87 4.12 16.72
N TYR A 153 0.29 4.45 16.13
CA TYR A 153 1.44 4.97 16.89
C TYR A 153 1.13 6.30 17.58
N ARG A 154 0.51 7.25 16.88
CA ARG A 154 0.12 8.56 17.40
C ARG A 154 -0.78 8.43 18.63
N ARG A 155 -1.68 7.44 18.63
CA ARG A 155 -2.61 7.15 19.74
C ARG A 155 -1.96 6.39 20.91
N SER A 156 -0.86 5.69 20.66
CA SER A 156 -0.16 4.92 21.70
C SER A 156 0.61 5.79 22.69
N VAL A 157 0.85 7.06 22.35
CA VAL A 157 1.47 8.04 23.24
C VAL A 157 0.39 8.58 24.20
N PRO A 158 0.55 8.43 25.54
CA PRO A 158 -0.37 9.02 26.50
C PRO A 158 -0.50 10.53 26.26
N ARG A 159 -1.72 11.03 26.13
CA ARG A 159 -1.96 12.48 26.15
C ARG A 159 -1.91 12.93 27.60
N GLU A 160 -1.15 13.99 27.88
CA GLU A 160 -1.22 14.66 29.17
C GLU A 160 -2.67 15.13 29.38
N ALA A 161 -3.22 14.81 30.55
CA ALA A 161 -4.59 15.13 30.95
C ALA A 161 -4.72 16.60 31.38
#